data_AF-A0A1Y2FP91-F1
#
_entry.id   AF-A0A1Y2FP91-F1
#
_cell.length_a   1.000
_cell.length_b   1.000
_cell.length_c   1.000
_cell.angle_alpha   90.00
_cell.angle_beta   90.00
_cell.angle_gamma   90.00
#
_symmetry.space_group_name_H-M   'P 1'
#
loop_
_entity.id
_entity.type
_entity.pdbx_description
1 polymer ?
#
loop_
_entity_poly.entity_id
_entity_poly.type
_entity_poly.pdbx_seq_one_letter_code
_entity_poly.pdbx_strand_id
1 'polypeptide(L)'
;MNNNINVKQACPRCQGAGFIHINDEIKHDKAKNVKCKNCRSCSTCQGTGTIINKVPCTTCNVKGWLHDSPHPHDASDNIRCFYCRTCPDCKEAGVVDINFKRTANSTSSKQSSTTSSKHSKLSKKQSSSEKLTPTTPAENHLRGSCPVCSSLGFVHESHIPHDKPAGKPCKFCSVCRVCAGAGIIVGKQACTHCNAKGWYHPPNSKYVHNVTPSTMRCFHCKDCPVCNGYGVIDPTKTKENYRNSIISQKTDHSLYSPPSKETINLQLTPPTHKNFQLSNQHYQKLLEKEQEKQQEQLIAQEHLQQRLEESQAMQLIEQQIAQQQKLQQEQQIKQIQMQQMQQLQLQQQMQMQQIQMQQMQLYQLQQPMMYMPYSSYTATPTVTPVMPYGYAAQAQSICHSCKGLGFRHKKKSSKPHNQPEGVRCENCRDCKICHGTGYTSL
;
A
#
# COMPACT_ATOMS: atom_id res chain seq x y z
N MET A 1 -7.36 39.24 4.65
CA MET A 1 -6.86 37.87 4.41
C MET A 1 -7.20 37.05 5.65
N ASN A 2 -8.22 36.18 5.58
CA ASN A 2 -8.58 35.29 6.69
C ASN A 2 -7.67 34.07 6.67
N ASN A 3 -6.65 34.05 7.54
CA ASN A 3 -5.82 32.87 7.78
C ASN A 3 -6.62 31.85 8.58
N ASN A 4 -7.36 30.99 7.88
CA ASN A 4 -8.03 29.86 8.49
C ASN A 4 -6.98 28.77 8.77
N ILE A 5 -6.37 28.82 9.96
CA ILE A 5 -5.42 27.81 10.41
C ILE A 5 -6.21 26.51 10.60
N ASN A 6 -6.13 25.61 9.62
CA ASN A 6 -6.78 24.32 9.69
C ASN A 6 -5.99 23.43 10.65
N VAL A 7 -6.35 23.48 11.94
CA VAL A 7 -5.70 22.67 12.98
C VAL A 7 -6.12 21.22 12.78
N LYS A 8 -5.16 20.37 12.41
CA LYS A 8 -5.34 18.93 12.29
C LYS A 8 -5.14 18.29 13.67
N GLN A 9 -6.06 17.43 14.08
CA GLN A 9 -5.97 16.67 15.34
C GLN A 9 -5.69 15.20 15.04
N ALA A 10 -4.96 14.50 15.92
CA ALA A 10 -4.81 13.06 15.81
C ALA A 10 -6.17 12.37 15.76
N CYS A 11 -6.36 11.46 14.81
CA CYS A 11 -7.59 10.73 14.60
C CYS A 11 -7.94 9.94 15.88
N PRO A 12 -9.08 10.18 16.53
CA PRO A 12 -9.40 9.56 17.82
C PRO A 12 -9.58 8.03 17.72
N ARG A 13 -9.90 7.53 16.52
CA ARG A 13 -10.10 6.10 16.27
C ARG A 13 -8.79 5.33 16.22
N CYS A 14 -7.75 5.86 15.57
CA CYS A 14 -6.44 5.20 15.46
C CYS A 14 -5.32 5.88 16.28
N GLN A 15 -5.63 6.96 17.01
CA GLN A 15 -4.70 7.72 17.85
C GLN A 15 -3.45 8.25 17.12
N GLY A 16 -3.59 8.67 15.86
CA GLY A 16 -2.41 9.13 15.10
C GLY A 16 -1.79 8.06 14.22
N ALA A 17 -2.06 6.77 14.44
CA ALA A 17 -1.37 5.68 13.75
C ALA A 17 -1.82 5.50 12.28
N GLY A 18 -3.07 5.87 11.96
CA GLY A 18 -3.63 5.68 10.61
C GLY A 18 -4.16 4.26 10.34
N PHE A 19 -3.97 3.30 11.25
CA PHE A 19 -4.43 1.93 11.14
C PHE A 19 -5.10 1.42 12.42
N ILE A 20 -5.96 0.41 12.30
CA ILE A 20 -6.68 -0.27 13.38
C ILE A 20 -6.66 -1.79 13.17
N HIS A 21 -6.73 -2.59 14.23
CA HIS A 21 -6.92 -4.03 14.10
C HIS A 21 -8.33 -4.39 13.68
N ILE A 22 -8.47 -5.41 12.83
CA ILE A 22 -9.76 -5.86 12.28
C ILE A 22 -10.38 -6.93 13.17
N ASN A 23 -9.57 -7.57 14.02
CA ASN A 23 -10.02 -8.63 14.93
C ASN A 23 -10.79 -8.05 16.14
N ASP A 24 -11.63 -7.05 15.89
CA ASP A 24 -12.69 -6.54 16.76
C ASP A 24 -13.94 -7.46 16.72
N GLU A 25 -13.80 -8.75 16.41
CA GLU A 25 -14.86 -9.72 16.79
C GLU A 25 -15.07 -9.71 18.31
N ILE A 26 -13.99 -9.40 19.05
CA ILE A 26 -14.05 -9.00 20.44
C ILE A 26 -14.16 -7.47 20.49
N LYS A 27 -15.37 -6.96 20.29
CA LYS A 27 -15.65 -5.55 20.54
C LYS A 27 -15.34 -5.24 22.00
N HIS A 28 -14.54 -4.20 22.25
CA HIS A 28 -14.43 -3.66 23.60
C HIS A 28 -15.83 -3.20 24.03
N ASP A 29 -16.36 -3.83 25.08
CA ASP A 29 -17.65 -3.49 25.68
C ASP A 29 -17.63 -2.14 26.42
N LYS A 30 -16.44 -1.56 26.59
CA LYS A 30 -16.21 -0.33 27.35
C LYS A 30 -15.27 0.63 26.62
N ALA A 31 -15.24 1.88 27.08
CA ALA A 31 -14.39 2.92 26.52
C ALA A 31 -12.88 2.56 26.58
N LYS A 32 -12.07 3.16 25.69
CA LYS A 32 -10.64 2.88 25.47
C LYS A 32 -9.71 2.90 26.70
N ASN A 33 -10.17 3.43 27.84
CA ASN A 33 -9.42 3.51 29.10
C ASN A 33 -10.10 2.75 30.24
N VAL A 34 -11.02 1.83 29.91
CA VAL A 34 -11.71 1.00 30.87
C VAL A 34 -11.41 -0.44 30.55
N LYS A 35 -10.96 -1.18 31.56
CA LYS A 35 -10.71 -2.62 31.46
C LYS A 35 -11.95 -3.35 30.94
N CYS A 36 -11.86 -3.91 29.73
CA CYS A 36 -12.86 -4.83 29.19
C CYS A 36 -12.72 -6.21 29.85
N LYS A 37 -13.70 -7.09 29.66
CA LYS A 37 -13.69 -8.45 30.25
C LYS A 37 -12.50 -9.29 29.80
N ASN A 38 -11.92 -9.01 28.63
CA ASN A 38 -10.83 -9.79 28.06
C ASN A 38 -9.43 -9.19 28.31
N CYS A 39 -9.35 -8.03 28.97
CA CYS A 39 -8.09 -7.45 29.41
C CYS A 39 -7.56 -8.19 30.66
N ARG A 40 -6.32 -8.66 30.62
CA ARG A 40 -5.63 -9.21 31.80
C ARG A 40 -4.98 -8.09 32.60
N SER A 41 -5.04 -8.15 33.93
CA SER A 41 -4.29 -7.19 34.75
C SER A 41 -2.79 -7.36 34.48
N CYS A 42 -2.06 -6.25 34.32
CA CYS A 42 -0.63 -6.29 34.09
C CYS A 42 0.08 -6.88 35.32
N SER A 43 0.86 -7.95 35.14
CA SER A 43 1.57 -8.62 36.24
C SER A 43 2.63 -7.72 36.88
N THR A 44 3.28 -6.86 36.10
CA THR A 44 4.35 -5.96 36.58
C THR A 44 3.84 -4.92 37.58
N CYS A 45 2.67 -4.33 37.35
CA CYS A 45 2.09 -3.29 38.21
C CYS A 45 0.83 -3.74 38.96
N GLN A 46 0.47 -5.03 38.88
CA GLN A 46 -0.71 -5.62 39.51
C GLN A 46 -2.03 -4.88 39.24
N GLY A 47 -2.21 -4.30 38.05
CA GLY A 47 -3.44 -3.56 37.73
C GLY A 47 -3.39 -2.05 37.94
N THR A 48 -2.37 -1.51 38.61
CA THR A 48 -2.37 -0.11 39.08
C THR A 48 -1.87 0.89 38.04
N GLY A 49 -1.17 0.43 37.00
CA GLY A 49 -0.54 1.30 36.01
C GLY A 49 0.77 1.94 36.48
N THR A 50 1.18 1.77 37.74
CA THR A 50 2.43 2.30 38.29
C THR A 50 3.20 1.20 39.03
N ILE A 51 4.52 1.26 39.02
CA ILE A 51 5.38 0.38 39.83
C ILE A 51 5.84 1.12 41.09
N ILE A 52 6.45 0.39 42.03
CA ILE A 52 6.96 0.93 43.31
C ILE A 52 7.71 2.25 43.06
N ASN A 53 7.42 3.28 43.85
CA ASN A 53 7.88 4.68 43.70
C ASN A 53 7.16 5.52 42.62
N LYS A 54 5.90 5.20 42.28
CA LYS A 54 5.06 5.98 41.34
C LYS A 54 5.63 6.09 39.91
N VAL A 55 6.56 5.23 39.55
CA VAL A 55 7.10 5.20 38.19
C VAL A 55 6.04 4.60 37.26
N PRO A 56 5.74 5.24 36.10
CA PRO A 56 4.74 4.72 35.17
C PRO A 56 5.15 3.33 34.67
N CYS A 57 4.21 2.38 34.70
CA CYS A 57 4.47 1.02 34.24
C CYS A 57 4.58 1.00 32.71
N THR A 58 5.81 0.81 32.20
CA THR A 58 6.09 0.77 30.76
C THR A 58 5.49 -0.45 30.09
N THR A 59 5.36 -1.58 30.79
CA THR A 59 4.79 -2.82 30.24
C THR A 59 3.35 -2.65 29.76
N CYS A 60 2.53 -1.90 30.51
CA CYS A 60 1.13 -1.64 30.16
C CYS A 60 0.88 -0.21 29.69
N ASN A 61 1.95 0.58 29.52
CA ASN A 61 1.91 2.00 29.21
C ASN A 61 0.91 2.76 30.11
N VAL A 62 1.11 2.66 31.43
CA VAL A 62 0.27 3.26 32.50
C VAL A 62 -1.19 2.81 32.58
N LYS A 63 -1.67 1.91 31.70
CA LYS A 63 -3.07 1.48 31.70
C LYS A 63 -3.42 0.54 32.85
N GLY A 64 -2.46 -0.21 33.39
CA GLY A 64 -2.71 -1.22 34.43
C GLY A 64 -3.19 -2.57 33.90
N TRP A 65 -3.59 -2.67 32.65
CA TRP A 65 -3.98 -3.93 32.01
C TRP A 65 -3.27 -4.12 30.67
N LEU A 66 -3.13 -5.38 30.27
CA LEU A 66 -2.60 -5.82 28.99
C LEU A 66 -3.74 -6.45 28.19
N HIS A 67 -3.74 -6.19 26.89
CA HIS A 67 -4.62 -6.88 25.96
C HIS A 67 -3.82 -8.03 25.37
N ASP A 68 -4.12 -9.26 25.80
CA ASP A 68 -3.65 -10.47 25.11
C ASP A 68 -4.46 -10.58 23.82
N SER A 69 -4.17 -9.70 22.85
CA SER A 69 -4.50 -10.04 21.48
C SER A 69 -3.71 -11.32 21.18
N PRO A 70 -4.36 -12.39 20.69
CA PRO A 70 -3.70 -13.67 20.42
C PRO A 70 -2.55 -13.54 19.40
N HIS A 71 -2.39 -12.37 18.78
CA HIS A 71 -1.29 -12.01 17.90
C HIS A 71 -0.62 -10.74 18.46
N PRO A 72 0.48 -10.86 19.21
CA PRO A 72 1.29 -9.71 19.60
C PRO A 72 1.79 -8.98 18.36
N HIS A 73 1.93 -7.65 18.45
CA HIS A 73 2.55 -6.89 17.37
C HIS A 73 4.04 -7.25 17.29
N ASP A 74 4.45 -7.85 16.16
CA ASP A 74 5.87 -8.06 15.86
C ASP A 74 6.62 -6.76 15.50
N ALA A 75 5.91 -5.64 15.43
CA ALA A 75 6.43 -4.31 15.07
C ALA A 75 6.04 -3.26 16.11
N SER A 76 6.80 -2.16 16.17
CA SER A 76 6.53 -1.06 17.11
C SER A 76 5.15 -0.42 16.85
N ASP A 77 4.59 0.28 17.84
CA ASP A 77 3.23 0.89 17.80
C ASP A 77 2.97 1.80 16.58
N ASN A 78 4.03 2.29 15.94
CA ASN A 78 3.97 3.16 14.77
C ASN A 78 4.07 2.41 13.43
N ILE A 79 4.27 1.09 13.45
CA ILE A 79 4.44 0.26 12.26
C ILE A 79 3.25 -0.67 12.12
N ARG A 80 2.65 -0.64 10.92
CA ARG A 80 1.52 -1.49 10.58
C ARG A 80 1.92 -2.97 10.65
N CYS A 81 1.23 -3.71 11.52
CA CYS A 81 1.28 -5.17 11.54
C CYS A 81 0.47 -5.80 10.40
N PHE A 82 0.67 -7.10 10.13
CA PHE A 82 -0.09 -7.81 9.09
C PHE A 82 -1.61 -7.78 9.29
N TYR A 83 -2.08 -7.71 10.54
CA TYR A 83 -3.50 -7.72 10.91
C TYR A 83 -4.14 -6.33 11.04
N CYS A 84 -3.37 -5.29 10.75
CA CYS A 84 -3.79 -3.90 10.88
C CYS A 84 -4.40 -3.42 9.55
N ARG A 85 -5.69 -3.03 9.52
CA ARG A 85 -6.32 -2.35 8.37
C ARG A 85 -6.21 -0.84 8.50
N THR A 86 -6.29 -0.18 7.35
CA THR A 86 -6.49 1.26 7.23
C THR A 86 -7.65 1.74 8.11
N CYS A 87 -7.40 2.76 8.93
CA CYS A 87 -8.44 3.39 9.71
C CYS A 87 -9.45 4.06 8.75
N PRO A 88 -10.75 3.68 8.80
CA PRO A 88 -11.74 4.20 7.84
C PRO A 88 -11.98 5.70 8.00
N ASP A 89 -11.76 6.25 9.20
CA ASP A 89 -12.06 7.65 9.51
C ASP A 89 -11.00 8.61 8.93
N CYS A 90 -9.71 8.23 9.00
CA CYS A 90 -8.60 9.09 8.56
C CYS A 90 -7.86 8.58 7.33
N LYS A 91 -8.22 7.40 6.79
CA LYS A 91 -7.62 6.81 5.59
C LYS A 91 -6.09 6.82 5.62
N GLU A 92 -5.51 6.27 6.69
CA GLU A 92 -4.05 6.20 6.93
C GLU A 92 -3.37 7.52 7.31
N ALA A 93 -4.03 8.67 7.19
CA ALA A 93 -3.40 9.95 7.52
C ALA A 93 -3.04 10.06 9.01
N GLY A 94 -3.69 9.28 9.88
CA GLY A 94 -3.50 9.37 11.33
C GLY A 94 -4.11 10.63 11.94
N VAL A 95 -4.49 11.62 11.14
CA VAL A 95 -5.08 12.89 11.57
C VAL A 95 -6.44 13.11 10.91
N VAL A 96 -7.31 13.83 11.60
CA VAL A 96 -8.60 14.33 11.09
C VAL A 96 -8.68 15.83 11.38
N ASP A 97 -9.41 16.58 10.56
CA ASP A 97 -9.65 17.99 10.83
C ASP A 97 -10.54 18.17 12.07
N ILE A 98 -10.30 19.17 12.91
CA ILE A 98 -11.05 19.38 14.17
C ILE A 98 -12.56 19.55 13.94
N ASN A 99 -12.97 19.93 12.72
CA ASN A 99 -14.37 20.02 12.33
C ASN A 99 -15.01 18.67 11.96
N PHE A 100 -14.36 17.54 12.24
CA PHE A 100 -14.92 16.21 12.00
C PHE A 100 -16.10 15.94 12.96
N LYS A 101 -17.29 16.42 12.59
CA LYS A 101 -18.54 16.02 13.22
C LYS A 101 -18.71 14.51 13.04
N ARG A 102 -18.46 13.75 14.11
CA ARG A 102 -18.71 12.32 14.21
C ARG A 102 -20.17 12.06 13.83
N THR A 103 -20.41 11.55 12.63
CA THR A 103 -21.73 11.08 12.20
C THR A 103 -22.04 9.84 13.02
N ALA A 104 -22.79 10.01 14.10
CA ALA A 104 -23.20 8.90 14.96
C ALA A 104 -24.21 8.02 14.21
N ASN A 105 -23.90 6.73 14.09
CA ASN A 105 -24.78 5.59 13.79
C ASN A 105 -25.62 5.65 12.50
N SER A 106 -25.13 5.03 11.43
CA SER A 106 -25.96 4.47 10.35
C SER A 106 -26.25 2.99 10.61
N THR A 107 -27.24 2.75 11.47
CA THR A 107 -27.99 1.50 11.48
C THR A 107 -28.99 1.56 10.32
N SER A 108 -29.00 0.53 9.50
CA SER A 108 -29.86 0.36 8.33
C SER A 108 -31.35 0.33 8.68
N SER A 109 -32.12 1.33 8.23
CA SER A 109 -33.58 1.24 8.06
C SER A 109 -34.11 2.27 7.04
N LYS A 110 -35.14 1.83 6.30
CA LYS A 110 -35.85 2.49 5.19
C LYS A 110 -36.61 3.77 5.59
N GLN A 111 -36.93 4.53 4.52
CA GLN A 111 -38.08 5.44 4.32
C GLN A 111 -37.97 6.94 4.65
N SER A 112 -37.95 7.74 3.56
CA SER A 112 -38.82 8.88 3.20
C SER A 112 -39.23 9.94 4.24
N SER A 113 -38.97 11.22 3.91
CA SER A 113 -39.90 12.37 3.87
C SER A 113 -39.09 13.69 3.92
N THR A 114 -39.08 14.49 2.85
CA THR A 114 -39.85 15.75 2.67
C THR A 114 -39.87 16.72 3.85
N THR A 115 -39.41 17.96 3.58
CA THR A 115 -39.94 19.31 3.94
C THR A 115 -38.78 20.27 4.30
N SER A 116 -38.40 21.21 3.43
CA SER A 116 -39.01 22.47 2.99
C SER A 116 -38.46 23.68 3.75
N SER A 117 -37.85 24.61 3.00
CA SER A 117 -37.75 26.03 3.38
C SER A 117 -37.99 26.88 2.13
N LYS A 118 -39.07 27.67 2.20
CA LYS A 118 -39.52 28.74 1.28
C LYS A 118 -38.44 29.87 1.25
N HIS A 119 -38.27 30.77 0.29
CA HIS A 119 -39.13 31.70 -0.48
C HIS A 119 -38.13 32.44 -1.43
N SER A 120 -38.33 32.70 -2.73
CA SER A 120 -39.14 33.81 -3.27
C SER A 120 -39.04 33.92 -4.81
N LYS A 121 -40.18 34.31 -5.41
CA LYS A 121 -40.39 35.18 -6.59
C LYS A 121 -40.07 34.69 -8.03
N LEU A 122 -41.17 34.32 -8.71
CA LEU A 122 -41.78 35.01 -9.87
C LEU A 122 -40.96 35.10 -11.18
N SER A 123 -41.31 34.27 -12.17
CA SER A 123 -41.88 34.69 -13.48
C SER A 123 -41.99 33.53 -14.49
N LYS A 124 -43.23 33.20 -14.85
CA LYS A 124 -43.83 33.07 -16.21
C LYS A 124 -43.05 32.31 -17.33
N LYS A 125 -43.75 31.29 -17.87
CA LYS A 125 -43.74 30.74 -19.25
C LYS A 125 -42.45 30.06 -19.74
N GLN A 126 -42.49 28.74 -19.98
CA GLN A 126 -42.67 28.15 -21.31
C GLN A 126 -42.55 26.62 -21.26
N SER A 127 -43.36 25.99 -22.10
CA SER A 127 -43.40 24.59 -22.46
C SER A 127 -42.13 24.10 -23.14
N SER A 128 -41.64 22.93 -22.77
CA SER A 128 -41.09 21.95 -23.73
C SER A 128 -41.05 20.56 -23.12
N SER A 129 -41.46 19.61 -23.96
CA SER A 129 -41.51 18.18 -23.71
C SER A 129 -40.12 17.61 -23.88
N GLU A 130 -39.56 16.96 -22.86
CA GLU A 130 -38.34 16.17 -23.00
C GLU A 130 -38.54 14.73 -22.53
N LYS A 131 -38.21 13.88 -23.50
CA LYS A 131 -38.24 12.43 -23.59
C LYS A 131 -37.27 11.81 -22.57
N LEU A 132 -37.81 11.12 -21.57
CA LEU A 132 -37.04 10.33 -20.61
C LEU A 132 -36.39 9.13 -21.32
N THR A 133 -35.06 9.16 -21.41
CA THR A 133 -34.22 8.01 -21.73
C THR A 133 -34.07 7.11 -20.49
N PRO A 134 -34.12 5.77 -20.64
CA PRO A 134 -33.94 4.85 -19.52
C PRO A 134 -32.47 4.76 -19.13
N THR A 135 -32.16 5.07 -17.88
CA THR A 135 -30.86 4.85 -17.27
C THR A 135 -30.59 3.34 -17.14
N THR A 136 -29.52 2.89 -17.77
CA THR A 136 -29.00 1.52 -17.66
C THR A 136 -28.51 1.23 -16.23
N PRO A 137 -28.74 0.01 -15.71
CA PRO A 137 -28.30 -0.37 -14.37
C PRO A 137 -26.77 -0.47 -14.35
N ALA A 138 -26.16 0.17 -13.35
CA ALA A 138 -24.72 0.18 -13.13
C ALA A 138 -24.15 -1.24 -12.98
N GLU A 139 -23.47 -1.73 -14.02
CA GLU A 139 -22.54 -2.85 -13.96
C GLU A 139 -21.33 -2.45 -13.12
N ASN A 140 -21.46 -2.52 -11.80
CA ASN A 140 -20.32 -2.65 -10.91
C ASN A 140 -19.72 -4.05 -11.10
N HIS A 141 -19.00 -4.24 -12.21
CA HIS A 141 -18.26 -5.45 -12.47
C HIS A 141 -17.34 -5.76 -11.29
N LEU A 142 -17.42 -7.00 -10.79
CA LEU A 142 -16.65 -7.50 -9.65
C LEU A 142 -15.14 -7.37 -9.91
N ARG A 143 -14.58 -6.21 -9.55
CA ARG A 143 -13.14 -5.98 -9.49
C ARG A 143 -12.70 -6.40 -8.10
N GLY A 144 -12.13 -7.60 -8.02
CA GLY A 144 -11.69 -8.20 -6.76
C GLY A 144 -10.20 -8.50 -6.78
N SER A 145 -9.61 -8.59 -5.59
CA SER A 145 -8.27 -9.17 -5.42
C SER A 145 -8.27 -10.60 -5.97
N CYS A 146 -7.21 -10.98 -6.70
CA CYS A 146 -7.06 -12.33 -7.21
C CYS A 146 -6.97 -13.30 -6.01
N PRO A 147 -7.90 -14.27 -5.89
CA PRO A 147 -7.95 -15.16 -4.74
C PRO A 147 -6.80 -16.17 -4.73
N VAL A 148 -6.20 -16.43 -5.90
CA VAL A 148 -5.11 -17.41 -6.07
C VAL A 148 -3.77 -16.87 -5.56
N CYS A 149 -3.47 -15.59 -5.83
CA CYS A 149 -2.22 -14.96 -5.39
C CYS A 149 -2.42 -13.98 -4.24
N SER A 150 -3.62 -13.90 -3.66
CA SER A 150 -3.99 -12.96 -2.59
C SER A 150 -3.52 -11.53 -2.88
N SER A 151 -3.82 -11.02 -4.08
CA SER A 151 -3.38 -9.70 -4.59
C SER A 151 -1.89 -9.44 -4.79
N LEU A 152 -1.02 -10.43 -4.64
CA LEU A 152 0.42 -10.23 -4.83
C LEU A 152 0.85 -10.22 -6.31
N GLY A 153 0.07 -10.83 -7.20
CA GLY A 153 0.42 -10.99 -8.61
C GLY A 153 1.34 -12.18 -8.92
N PHE A 154 1.95 -12.80 -7.90
CA PHE A 154 2.91 -13.90 -8.06
C PHE A 154 2.57 -15.04 -7.11
N VAL A 155 2.88 -16.28 -7.51
CA VAL A 155 2.70 -17.51 -6.72
C VAL A 155 3.85 -18.47 -6.94
N HIS A 156 4.18 -19.29 -5.95
CA HIS A 156 5.04 -20.46 -6.13
C HIS A 156 4.50 -21.68 -5.40
N GLU A 157 4.81 -22.85 -5.96
CA GLU A 157 4.43 -24.15 -5.42
C GLU A 157 5.49 -24.73 -4.47
N SER A 158 6.42 -23.91 -3.98
CA SER A 158 7.40 -24.36 -2.98
C SER A 158 6.98 -23.99 -1.55
N HIS A 159 7.32 -24.83 -0.57
CA HIS A 159 7.13 -24.56 0.86
C HIS A 159 8.07 -23.45 1.39
N ILE A 160 8.98 -22.95 0.54
CA ILE A 160 9.97 -21.96 0.94
C ILE A 160 9.23 -20.64 1.22
N PRO A 161 9.32 -20.07 2.44
CA PRO A 161 8.67 -18.80 2.73
C PRO A 161 9.23 -17.69 1.84
N HIS A 162 8.39 -16.71 1.49
CA HIS A 162 8.83 -15.53 0.75
C HIS A 162 9.94 -14.79 1.52
N ASP A 163 11.08 -14.58 0.87
CA ASP A 163 12.23 -13.85 1.41
C ASP A 163 12.14 -12.33 1.18
N LYS A 164 11.19 -11.89 0.34
CA LYS A 164 11.00 -10.48 -0.05
C LYS A 164 9.70 -9.90 0.53
N PRO A 165 9.65 -8.57 0.76
CA PRO A 165 8.44 -7.90 1.21
C PRO A 165 7.30 -8.03 0.20
N ALA A 166 6.05 -7.89 0.68
CA ALA A 166 4.85 -7.95 -0.15
C ALA A 166 4.98 -7.05 -1.39
N GLY A 167 4.62 -7.59 -2.57
CA GLY A 167 4.66 -6.89 -3.84
C GLY A 167 5.92 -7.11 -4.69
N LYS A 168 6.95 -7.82 -4.20
CA LYS A 168 8.11 -8.22 -5.01
C LYS A 168 8.23 -9.75 -5.15
N PRO A 169 8.39 -10.29 -6.37
CA PRO A 169 8.56 -11.73 -6.55
C PRO A 169 9.92 -12.19 -5.99
N CYS A 170 9.88 -13.22 -5.15
CA CYS A 170 11.01 -14.05 -4.74
C CYS A 170 11.64 -14.81 -5.93
N LYS A 171 12.81 -15.41 -5.75
CA LYS A 171 13.50 -16.17 -6.82
C LYS A 171 12.66 -17.34 -7.38
N PHE A 172 11.78 -17.91 -6.56
CA PHE A 172 10.93 -19.04 -6.94
C PHE A 172 9.53 -18.63 -7.37
N CYS A 173 9.18 -17.35 -7.23
CA CYS A 173 7.87 -16.81 -7.53
C CYS A 173 7.65 -16.76 -9.04
N SER A 174 6.59 -17.39 -9.51
CA SER A 174 6.12 -17.30 -10.88
C SER A 174 4.96 -16.31 -11.00
N VAL A 175 4.78 -15.70 -12.17
CA VAL A 175 3.65 -14.81 -12.43
C VAL A 175 2.34 -15.60 -12.28
N CYS A 176 1.39 -15.07 -11.51
CA CYS A 176 0.11 -15.74 -11.30
C CYS A 176 -0.64 -15.84 -12.63
N ARG A 177 -0.88 -17.07 -13.09
CA ARG A 177 -1.56 -17.37 -14.37
C ARG A 177 -2.98 -16.80 -14.47
N VAL A 178 -3.62 -16.56 -13.32
CA VAL A 178 -5.02 -16.11 -13.25
C VAL A 178 -5.18 -14.62 -13.50
N CYS A 179 -4.30 -13.82 -12.91
CA CYS A 179 -4.31 -12.35 -13.01
C CYS A 179 -3.18 -11.80 -13.87
N ALA A 180 -2.36 -12.66 -14.48
CA ALA A 180 -1.21 -12.30 -15.30
C ALA A 180 -0.26 -11.30 -14.61
N GLY A 181 -0.06 -11.43 -13.29
CA GLY A 181 0.82 -10.54 -12.54
C GLY A 181 0.13 -9.33 -11.90
N ALA A 182 -1.11 -9.02 -12.26
CA ALA A 182 -1.78 -7.81 -11.79
C ALA A 182 -2.24 -7.86 -10.33
N GLY A 183 -2.38 -9.06 -9.75
CA GLY A 183 -2.95 -9.24 -8.41
C GLY A 183 -4.46 -8.98 -8.32
N ILE A 184 -5.10 -8.55 -9.40
CA ILE A 184 -6.53 -8.25 -9.46
C ILE A 184 -7.19 -9.04 -10.58
N ILE A 185 -8.45 -9.40 -10.40
CA ILE A 185 -9.30 -10.00 -11.43
C ILE A 185 -10.51 -9.12 -11.66
N VAL A 186 -10.92 -8.98 -12.91
CA VAL A 186 -12.12 -8.25 -13.34
C VAL A 186 -13.05 -9.25 -14.01
N GLY A 187 -14.31 -9.29 -13.56
CA GLY A 187 -15.34 -10.13 -14.19
C GLY A 187 -15.18 -11.64 -13.95
N LYS A 188 -14.26 -12.08 -13.08
CA LYS A 188 -14.10 -13.49 -12.68
C LYS A 188 -14.41 -13.65 -11.21
N GLN A 189 -15.00 -14.78 -10.84
CA GLN A 189 -15.31 -15.14 -9.45
C GLN A 189 -14.43 -16.29 -8.98
N ALA A 190 -14.16 -16.34 -7.68
CA ALA A 190 -13.46 -17.47 -7.06
C ALA A 190 -14.25 -18.77 -7.29
N CYS A 191 -13.58 -19.83 -7.72
CA CYS A 191 -14.22 -21.13 -7.88
C CYS A 191 -14.57 -21.68 -6.49
N THR A 192 -15.87 -21.76 -6.18
CA THR A 192 -16.37 -22.26 -4.89
C THR A 192 -16.06 -23.75 -4.70
N HIS A 193 -16.05 -24.54 -5.79
CA HIS A 193 -15.78 -25.98 -5.74
C HIS A 193 -14.38 -26.35 -5.26
N CYS A 194 -13.37 -25.54 -5.56
CA CYS A 194 -12.00 -25.74 -5.10
C CYS A 194 -11.52 -24.67 -4.14
N ASN A 195 -12.42 -23.81 -3.65
CA ASN A 195 -12.12 -22.65 -2.83
C ASN A 195 -10.94 -21.81 -3.38
N ALA A 196 -11.02 -21.52 -4.68
CA ALA A 196 -10.00 -20.83 -5.47
C ALA A 196 -8.62 -21.47 -5.61
N LYS A 197 -8.43 -22.72 -5.17
CA LYS A 197 -7.13 -23.40 -5.31
C LYS A 197 -6.83 -23.84 -6.74
N GLY A 198 -7.87 -24.05 -7.55
CA GLY A 198 -7.76 -24.59 -8.90
C GLY A 198 -7.67 -26.12 -8.95
N TRP A 199 -7.42 -26.77 -7.83
CA TRP A 199 -7.33 -28.22 -7.71
C TRP A 199 -8.12 -28.71 -6.50
N TYR A 200 -8.41 -30.00 -6.47
CA TYR A 200 -9.06 -30.66 -5.34
C TYR A 200 -8.39 -32.01 -5.07
N HIS A 201 -8.51 -32.46 -3.83
CA HIS A 201 -8.06 -33.78 -3.45
C HIS A 201 -9.25 -34.74 -3.51
N PRO A 202 -9.24 -35.79 -4.36
CA PRO A 202 -10.36 -36.71 -4.43
C PRO A 202 -10.61 -37.37 -3.07
N PRO A 203 -11.87 -37.46 -2.59
CA PRO A 203 -12.17 -38.09 -1.31
C PRO A 203 -11.83 -39.59 -1.29
N ASN A 204 -11.81 -40.24 -2.46
CA ASN A 204 -11.48 -41.66 -2.62
C ASN A 204 -9.98 -41.92 -2.83
N SER A 205 -9.13 -40.89 -2.73
CA SER A 205 -7.69 -41.10 -2.81
C SER A 205 -7.22 -41.81 -1.54
N LYS A 206 -6.43 -42.87 -1.70
CA LYS A 206 -5.82 -43.62 -0.58
C LYS A 206 -4.86 -42.77 0.26
N TYR A 207 -4.41 -41.64 -0.28
CA TYR A 207 -3.43 -40.77 0.35
C TYR A 207 -4.13 -39.58 1.00
N VAL A 208 -3.84 -39.26 2.25
CA VAL A 208 -4.37 -38.04 2.88
C VAL A 208 -3.58 -36.84 2.36
N HIS A 209 -4.26 -35.70 2.16
CA HIS A 209 -3.60 -34.45 1.79
C HIS A 209 -2.76 -33.90 2.95
N ASN A 210 -1.53 -34.42 3.11
CA ASN A 210 -0.63 -34.08 4.21
C ASN A 210 0.36 -32.94 3.86
N VAL A 211 0.08 -32.15 2.81
CA VAL A 211 0.94 -31.02 2.46
C VAL A 211 0.53 -29.81 3.29
N THR A 212 1.48 -29.31 4.09
CA THR A 212 1.35 -28.07 4.84
C THR A 212 2.17 -27.00 4.13
N PRO A 213 1.65 -25.79 3.88
CA PRO A 213 0.28 -25.33 4.11
C PRO A 213 -0.73 -26.01 3.17
N SER A 214 -1.99 -26.13 3.61
CA SER A 214 -3.10 -26.77 2.88
C SER A 214 -3.45 -26.10 1.54
N THR A 215 -2.77 -25.01 1.21
CA THR A 215 -2.85 -24.26 -0.05
C THR A 215 -1.91 -24.80 -1.14
N MET A 216 -1.11 -25.82 -0.86
CA MET A 216 -0.19 -26.43 -1.83
C MET A 216 -0.76 -27.68 -2.49
N ARG A 217 -0.53 -27.83 -3.79
CA ARG A 217 -0.95 -29.02 -4.55
C ARG A 217 -0.05 -30.21 -4.19
N CYS A 218 -0.64 -31.34 -3.81
CA CYS A 218 0.09 -32.60 -3.68
C CYS A 218 0.05 -33.41 -4.99
N PHE A 219 0.87 -34.44 -5.11
CA PHE A 219 0.93 -35.29 -6.30
C PHE A 219 -0.42 -35.97 -6.65
N HIS A 220 -1.28 -36.19 -5.64
CA HIS A 220 -2.61 -36.80 -5.82
C HIS A 220 -3.74 -35.80 -6.05
N CYS A 221 -3.44 -34.49 -6.03
CA CYS A 221 -4.44 -33.47 -6.33
C CYS A 221 -4.73 -33.41 -7.83
N LYS A 222 -6.02 -33.49 -8.17
CA LYS A 222 -6.51 -33.34 -9.54
C LYS A 222 -6.96 -31.90 -9.78
N ASP A 223 -6.88 -31.44 -11.02
CA ASP A 223 -7.41 -30.14 -11.39
C ASP A 223 -8.92 -30.10 -11.17
N CYS A 224 -9.43 -28.97 -10.69
CA CYS A 224 -10.84 -28.80 -10.41
C CYS A 224 -11.62 -28.83 -11.73
N PRO A 225 -12.61 -29.73 -11.90
CA PRO A 225 -13.32 -29.90 -13.18
C PRO A 225 -14.19 -28.70 -13.56
N VAL A 226 -14.50 -27.83 -12.58
CA VAL A 226 -15.35 -26.65 -12.80
C VAL A 226 -14.54 -25.47 -13.33
N CYS A 227 -13.28 -25.34 -12.90
CA CYS A 227 -12.43 -24.23 -13.32
C CYS A 227 -11.17 -24.68 -14.07
N ASN A 228 -11.06 -25.95 -14.46
CA ASN A 228 -9.94 -26.53 -15.20
C ASN A 228 -8.55 -26.11 -14.68
N GLY A 229 -8.34 -26.13 -13.36
CA GLY A 229 -7.04 -25.76 -12.79
C GLY A 229 -6.87 -24.28 -12.44
N TYR A 230 -7.75 -23.39 -12.90
CA TYR A 230 -7.54 -21.94 -12.78
C TYR A 230 -7.93 -21.34 -11.41
N GLY A 231 -8.76 -22.02 -10.62
CA GLY A 231 -9.22 -21.49 -9.32
C GLY A 231 -10.20 -20.32 -9.44
N VAL A 232 -10.50 -19.86 -10.64
CA VAL A 232 -11.51 -18.83 -10.90
C VAL A 232 -12.42 -19.27 -12.03
N ILE A 233 -13.64 -18.77 -12.02
CA ILE A 233 -14.65 -19.05 -13.02
C ILE A 233 -15.09 -17.72 -13.62
N ASP A 234 -15.26 -17.70 -14.94
CA ASP A 234 -15.88 -16.57 -15.63
C ASP A 234 -17.40 -16.78 -15.65
N PRO A 235 -18.20 -15.97 -14.93
CA PRO A 235 -19.65 -16.11 -14.87
C PRO A 235 -20.33 -15.94 -16.23
N THR A 236 -19.65 -15.31 -17.19
CA THR A 236 -20.18 -15.12 -18.54
C THR A 236 -20.05 -16.39 -19.38
N LYS A 237 -19.04 -17.23 -19.11
CA LYS A 237 -18.75 -18.47 -19.86
C LYS A 237 -19.36 -19.73 -19.23
N THR A 238 -19.86 -19.66 -18.01
CA THR A 238 -20.33 -20.83 -17.25
C THR A 238 -21.59 -21.49 -17.78
N LYS A 239 -22.47 -20.76 -18.47
CA LYS A 239 -23.71 -21.36 -18.99
C LYS A 239 -23.44 -22.51 -19.99
N GLU A 240 -22.37 -22.43 -20.77
CA GLU A 240 -21.99 -23.47 -21.73
C GLU A 240 -21.12 -24.57 -21.09
N ASN A 241 -20.15 -24.20 -20.25
CA ASN A 241 -19.27 -25.20 -19.62
C ASN A 241 -19.97 -26.08 -18.57
N TYR A 242 -20.99 -25.57 -17.87
CA TYR A 242 -21.75 -26.37 -16.89
C TYR A 242 -22.53 -27.51 -17.58
N ARG A 243 -23.05 -27.29 -18.79
CA ARG A 243 -23.71 -28.35 -19.58
C ARG A 243 -22.71 -29.43 -20.01
N ASN A 244 -21.52 -29.04 -20.47
CA ASN A 244 -20.54 -30.00 -20.98
C ASN A 244 -19.86 -30.83 -19.86
N SER A 245 -19.67 -30.26 -18.67
CA SER A 245 -19.05 -30.97 -17.54
C SER A 245 -19.94 -32.08 -16.94
N ILE A 246 -21.28 -31.90 -16.98
CA ILE A 246 -22.23 -32.95 -16.56
C ILE A 246 -22.28 -34.11 -17.56
N ILE A 247 -22.09 -33.82 -18.86
CA ILE A 247 -22.12 -34.83 -19.92
C ILE A 247 -20.84 -35.68 -19.87
N SER A 248 -19.68 -35.06 -19.63
CA SER A 248 -18.40 -35.78 -19.62
C SER A 248 -18.20 -36.71 -18.42
N GLN A 249 -18.98 -36.61 -17.34
CA GLN A 249 -18.94 -37.56 -16.24
C GLN A 249 -19.79 -38.82 -16.46
N LYS A 250 -20.63 -38.86 -17.51
CA LYS A 250 -21.47 -40.02 -17.83
C LYS A 250 -20.88 -40.98 -18.87
N THR A 251 -19.72 -40.67 -19.47
CA THR A 251 -19.18 -41.45 -20.59
C THR A 251 -18.01 -42.37 -20.25
N ASP A 252 -17.49 -42.36 -19.02
CA ASP A 252 -16.38 -43.24 -18.64
C ASP A 252 -16.87 -44.54 -18.00
N HIS A 253 -17.72 -45.30 -18.70
CA HIS A 253 -17.91 -46.74 -18.55
C HIS A 253 -18.76 -47.28 -19.72
N SER A 254 -18.17 -47.38 -20.92
CA SER A 254 -18.67 -48.31 -21.93
C SER A 254 -17.51 -48.89 -22.70
N LEU A 255 -17.33 -50.20 -22.49
CA LEU A 255 -16.32 -51.01 -23.14
C LEU A 255 -16.57 -51.05 -24.65
N TYR A 256 -15.48 -50.84 -25.36
CA TYR A 256 -15.25 -51.17 -26.76
C TYR A 256 -16.03 -52.40 -27.23
N SER A 257 -16.87 -52.24 -28.26
CA SER A 257 -17.27 -53.32 -29.17
C SER A 257 -17.29 -52.74 -30.59
N PRO A 258 -16.66 -53.42 -31.57
CA PRO A 258 -16.53 -52.90 -32.92
C PRO A 258 -17.83 -53.03 -33.71
N PRO A 259 -18.13 -52.10 -34.65
CA PRO A 259 -19.36 -52.16 -35.44
C PRO A 259 -19.22 -53.20 -36.55
N SER A 260 -20.21 -54.09 -36.64
CA SER A 260 -20.45 -54.96 -37.79
C SER A 260 -20.90 -54.13 -38.99
N LYS A 261 -20.31 -54.43 -40.14
CA LYS A 261 -20.67 -53.89 -41.45
C LYS A 261 -22.11 -54.30 -41.80
N GLU A 262 -23.02 -53.34 -41.82
CA GLU A 262 -24.30 -53.49 -42.52
C GLU A 262 -24.35 -52.52 -43.71
N THR A 263 -24.51 -53.14 -44.87
CA THR A 263 -24.61 -52.55 -46.20
C THR A 263 -25.97 -51.86 -46.33
N ILE A 264 -26.01 -50.53 -46.20
CA ILE A 264 -27.24 -49.74 -46.42
C ILE A 264 -27.39 -49.51 -47.92
N ASN A 265 -28.36 -50.22 -48.51
CA ASN A 265 -28.88 -49.99 -49.85
C ASN A 265 -29.72 -48.70 -49.85
N LEU A 266 -29.17 -47.60 -50.38
CA LEU A 266 -29.92 -46.36 -50.60
C LEU A 266 -30.70 -46.46 -51.91
N GLN A 267 -31.99 -46.77 -51.77
CA GLN A 267 -32.96 -46.77 -52.85
C GLN A 267 -33.34 -45.32 -53.19
N LEU A 268 -32.89 -44.85 -54.36
CA LEU A 268 -33.19 -43.53 -54.92
C LEU A 268 -34.68 -43.42 -55.26
N THR A 269 -35.47 -42.78 -54.39
CA THR A 269 -36.81 -42.29 -54.74
C THR A 269 -36.71 -40.86 -55.28
N PRO A 270 -37.48 -40.50 -56.33
CA PRO A 270 -37.37 -39.21 -56.99
C PRO A 270 -37.81 -38.06 -56.05
N PRO A 271 -37.11 -36.90 -56.10
CA PRO A 271 -37.34 -35.80 -55.19
C PRO A 271 -38.70 -35.16 -55.47
N THR A 272 -39.59 -35.20 -54.47
CA THR A 272 -40.86 -34.48 -54.50
C THR A 272 -40.61 -32.98 -54.29
N HIS A 273 -41.36 -32.16 -55.03
CA HIS A 273 -41.23 -30.70 -55.21
C HIS A 273 -41.15 -29.86 -53.90
N LYS A 274 -41.50 -30.44 -52.75
CA LYS A 274 -41.44 -29.78 -51.42
C LYS A 274 -40.03 -29.70 -50.84
N ASN A 275 -39.11 -30.60 -51.20
CA ASN A 275 -37.72 -30.54 -50.71
C ASN A 275 -36.89 -29.42 -51.35
N PHE A 276 -37.26 -28.98 -52.56
CA PHE A 276 -36.54 -27.90 -53.26
C PHE A 276 -36.81 -26.51 -52.65
N GLN A 277 -38.01 -26.27 -52.12
CA GLN A 277 -38.34 -25.00 -51.46
C GLN A 277 -37.62 -24.79 -50.12
N LEU A 278 -37.44 -25.86 -49.32
CA LEU A 278 -36.68 -25.80 -48.07
C LEU A 278 -35.20 -25.49 -48.31
N SER A 279 -34.63 -25.98 -49.41
CA SER A 279 -33.24 -25.71 -49.80
C SER A 279 -33.00 -24.23 -50.11
N ASN A 280 -33.92 -23.55 -50.80
CA ASN A 280 -33.79 -22.13 -51.13
C ASN A 280 -33.87 -21.23 -49.89
N GLN A 281 -34.75 -21.53 -48.92
CA GLN A 281 -34.83 -20.77 -47.68
C GLN A 281 -33.56 -20.90 -46.82
N HIS A 282 -32.93 -22.08 -46.82
CA HIS A 282 -31.66 -22.28 -46.13
C HIS A 282 -30.53 -21.45 -46.78
N TYR A 283 -30.49 -21.39 -48.12
CA TYR A 283 -29.47 -20.63 -48.83
C TYR A 283 -29.59 -19.13 -48.56
N GLN A 284 -30.82 -18.60 -48.53
CA GLN A 284 -31.08 -17.19 -48.18
C GLN A 284 -30.54 -16.82 -46.79
N LYS A 285 -30.77 -17.68 -45.79
CA LYS A 285 -30.27 -17.46 -44.41
C LYS A 285 -28.75 -17.51 -44.31
N LEU A 286 -28.07 -18.32 -45.12
CA LEU A 286 -26.61 -18.35 -45.16
C LEU A 286 -26.03 -17.04 -45.71
N LEU A 287 -26.64 -16.51 -46.77
CA LEU A 287 -26.26 -15.22 -47.34
C LEU A 287 -26.47 -14.07 -46.34
N GLU A 288 -27.61 -14.03 -45.66
CA GLU A 288 -27.87 -13.03 -44.61
C GLU A 288 -26.82 -13.11 -43.48
N LYS A 289 -26.53 -14.32 -43.01
CA LYS A 289 -25.50 -14.54 -41.97
C LYS A 289 -24.09 -14.16 -42.43
N GLU A 290 -23.77 -14.37 -43.70
CA GLU A 290 -22.49 -13.95 -44.27
C GLU A 290 -22.39 -12.43 -44.39
N GLN A 291 -23.48 -11.77 -44.75
CA GLN A 291 -23.57 -10.31 -44.80
C GLN A 291 -23.47 -9.69 -43.39
N GLU A 292 -24.13 -10.28 -42.38
CA GLU A 292 -23.99 -9.89 -40.97
C GLU A 292 -22.53 -10.01 -40.51
N LYS A 293 -21.86 -11.12 -40.85
CA LYS A 293 -20.45 -11.34 -40.49
C LYS A 293 -19.52 -10.30 -41.14
N GLN A 294 -19.77 -9.91 -42.39
CA GLN A 294 -19.02 -8.84 -43.05
C GLN A 294 -19.27 -7.48 -42.38
N GLN A 295 -20.50 -7.19 -41.98
CA GLN A 295 -20.85 -5.96 -41.27
C GLN A 295 -20.20 -5.90 -39.87
N GLU A 296 -20.22 -7.00 -39.12
CA GLU A 296 -19.53 -7.11 -37.83
C GLU A 296 -18.02 -6.90 -37.97
N GLN A 297 -17.42 -7.43 -39.03
CA GLN A 297 -16.00 -7.25 -39.31
C GLN A 297 -15.64 -5.77 -39.58
N LEU A 298 -16.51 -5.04 -40.30
CA LEU A 298 -16.32 -3.61 -40.55
C LEU A 298 -16.40 -2.79 -39.27
N ILE A 299 -17.40 -3.05 -38.42
CA ILE A 299 -17.57 -2.37 -37.12
C ILE A 299 -16.36 -2.67 -36.21
N ALA A 300 -15.88 -3.92 -36.19
CA ALA A 300 -14.70 -4.28 -35.43
C ALA A 300 -13.43 -3.56 -35.91
N GLN A 301 -13.30 -3.36 -37.23
CA GLN A 301 -12.20 -2.60 -37.82
C GLN A 301 -12.28 -1.11 -37.45
N GLU A 302 -13.46 -0.49 -37.52
CA GLU A 302 -13.69 0.91 -37.13
C GLU A 302 -13.38 1.14 -35.65
N HIS A 303 -13.82 0.25 -34.75
CA HIS A 303 -13.49 0.34 -33.33
C HIS A 303 -11.98 0.18 -33.06
N LEU A 304 -11.26 -0.61 -33.87
CA LEU A 304 -9.82 -0.74 -33.75
C LEU A 304 -9.10 0.54 -34.22
N GLN A 305 -9.58 1.15 -35.31
CA GLN A 305 -9.11 2.43 -35.81
C GLN A 305 -9.31 3.54 -34.75
N GLN A 306 -10.51 3.62 -34.16
CA GLN A 306 -10.81 4.60 -33.11
C GLN A 306 -9.88 4.46 -31.89
N ARG A 307 -9.61 3.23 -31.42
CA ARG A 307 -8.66 3.02 -30.32
C ARG A 307 -7.24 3.44 -30.66
N LEU A 308 -6.82 3.29 -31.92
CA LEU A 308 -5.51 3.73 -32.37
C LEU A 308 -5.41 5.26 -32.32
N GLU A 309 -6.44 5.96 -32.80
CA GLU A 309 -6.53 7.42 -32.78
C GLU A 309 -6.58 7.98 -31.35
N GLU A 310 -7.38 7.36 -30.46
CA GLU A 310 -7.40 7.71 -29.04
C GLU A 310 -6.02 7.51 -28.38
N SER A 311 -5.32 6.42 -28.71
CA SER A 311 -3.98 6.16 -28.20
C SER A 311 -2.96 7.20 -28.70
N GLN A 312 -3.05 7.62 -29.96
CA GLN A 312 -2.18 8.65 -30.52
C GLN A 312 -2.47 10.02 -29.88
N ALA A 313 -3.74 10.37 -29.70
CA ALA A 313 -4.14 11.60 -29.02
C ALA A 313 -3.63 11.65 -27.57
N MET A 314 -3.72 10.52 -26.86
CA MET A 314 -3.22 10.41 -25.48
C MET A 314 -1.69 10.62 -25.41
N GLN A 315 -0.93 10.04 -26.34
CA GLN A 315 0.52 10.25 -26.42
C GLN A 315 0.88 11.72 -26.68
N LEU A 316 0.12 12.40 -27.55
CA LEU A 316 0.36 13.81 -27.86
C LEU A 316 0.06 14.72 -26.66
N ILE A 317 -1.00 14.43 -25.91
CA ILE A 317 -1.31 15.13 -24.66
C ILE A 317 -0.22 14.91 -23.61
N GLU A 318 0.27 13.67 -23.46
CA GLU A 318 1.36 13.36 -22.52
C GLU A 318 2.64 14.12 -22.88
N GLN A 319 2.99 14.17 -24.17
CA GLN A 319 4.12 14.95 -24.66
C GLN A 319 3.97 16.44 -24.36
N GLN A 320 2.77 17.00 -24.53
CA GLN A 320 2.47 18.40 -24.24
C GLN A 320 2.61 18.71 -22.74
N ILE A 321 2.12 17.83 -21.86
CA ILE A 321 2.26 17.97 -20.41
C ILE A 321 3.74 17.93 -20.01
N ALA A 322 4.52 16.99 -20.55
CA ALA A 322 5.96 16.90 -20.29
C ALA A 322 6.70 18.18 -20.71
N GLN A 323 6.35 18.76 -21.86
CA GLN A 323 6.92 20.02 -22.32
C GLN A 323 6.57 21.19 -21.40
N GLN A 324 5.31 21.26 -20.93
CA GLN A 324 4.88 22.29 -20.00
C GLN A 324 5.60 22.18 -18.65
N GLN A 325 5.77 20.97 -18.12
CA GLN A 325 6.53 20.73 -16.89
C GLN A 325 8.00 21.16 -17.04
N LYS A 326 8.62 20.88 -18.19
CA LYS A 326 10.00 21.31 -18.47
C LYS A 326 10.14 22.84 -18.46
N LEU A 327 9.20 23.55 -19.08
CA LEU A 327 9.18 25.03 -19.06
C LEU A 327 9.01 25.58 -17.64
N GLN A 328 8.15 24.94 -16.83
CA GLN A 328 7.95 25.34 -15.44
C GLN A 328 9.21 25.12 -14.59
N GLN A 329 9.92 24.00 -14.78
CA GLN A 329 11.19 23.74 -14.12
C GLN A 329 12.27 24.75 -14.54
N GLU A 330 12.35 25.10 -15.83
CA GLU A 330 13.30 26.10 -16.31
C GLU A 330 13.05 27.48 -15.68
N GLN A 331 11.78 27.87 -15.53
CA GLN A 331 11.41 29.11 -14.83
C GLN A 331 11.80 29.08 -13.35
N GLN A 332 11.60 27.96 -12.65
CA GLN A 332 12.03 27.81 -11.26
C GLN A 332 13.55 27.91 -11.12
N ILE A 333 14.31 27.27 -12.01
CA ILE A 333 15.77 27.34 -12.01
C ILE A 333 16.24 28.79 -12.21
N LYS A 334 15.63 29.52 -13.15
CA LYS A 334 15.94 30.95 -13.36
C LYS A 334 15.66 31.80 -12.13
N GLN A 335 14.56 31.54 -11.41
CA GLN A 335 14.26 32.24 -10.15
C GLN A 335 15.31 31.95 -9.06
N ILE A 336 15.71 30.69 -8.91
CA ILE A 336 16.75 30.30 -7.94
C ILE A 336 18.09 30.95 -8.30
N GLN A 337 18.48 30.94 -9.56
CA GLN A 337 19.71 31.59 -10.02
C GLN A 337 19.70 33.11 -9.75
N MET A 338 18.58 33.77 -10.02
CA MET A 338 18.42 35.19 -9.70
C MET A 338 18.55 35.46 -8.19
N GLN A 339 17.94 34.62 -7.36
CA GLN A 339 18.04 34.75 -5.90
C GLN A 339 19.47 34.53 -5.39
N GLN A 340 20.19 33.55 -5.94
CA GLN A 340 21.61 33.31 -5.62
C GLN A 340 22.49 34.50 -6.02
N MET A 341 22.26 35.09 -7.20
CA MET A 341 22.97 36.27 -7.65
C MET A 341 22.72 37.47 -6.73
N GLN A 342 21.48 37.67 -6.29
CA GLN A 342 21.14 38.72 -5.33
C GLN A 342 21.82 38.51 -3.97
N GLN A 343 21.85 37.28 -3.45
CA GLN A 343 22.58 36.96 -2.21
C GLN A 343 24.08 37.23 -2.34
N LEU A 344 24.68 36.88 -3.48
CA LEU A 344 26.10 37.12 -3.74
C LEU A 344 26.41 38.63 -3.78
N GLN A 345 25.54 39.43 -4.39
CA GLN A 345 25.68 40.88 -4.41
C GLN A 345 25.60 41.48 -3.00
N LEU A 346 24.68 41.00 -2.16
CA LEU A 346 24.55 41.44 -0.77
C LEU A 346 25.78 41.05 0.06
N GLN A 347 26.32 39.85 -0.16
CA GLN A 347 27.54 39.38 0.51
C GLN A 347 28.74 40.26 0.15
N GLN A 348 28.90 40.63 -1.13
CA GLN A 348 29.96 41.55 -1.57
C GLN A 348 29.80 42.94 -0.93
N GLN A 349 28.57 43.45 -0.81
CA GLN A 349 28.32 44.74 -0.17
C GLN A 349 28.70 44.71 1.32
N MET A 350 28.34 43.65 2.05
CA MET A 350 28.74 43.50 3.45
C MET A 350 30.26 43.37 3.60
N GLN A 351 30.93 42.63 2.70
CA GLN A 351 32.39 42.52 2.73
C GLN A 351 33.06 43.87 2.50
N MET A 352 32.55 44.67 1.56
CA MET A 352 33.06 46.02 1.31
C MET A 352 32.90 46.93 2.55
N GLN A 353 31.76 46.83 3.25
CA GLN A 353 31.52 47.58 4.48
C GLN A 353 32.46 47.16 5.63
N GLN A 354 32.75 45.87 5.76
CA GLN A 354 33.73 45.37 6.73
C GLN A 354 35.14 45.90 6.45
N ILE A 355 35.55 45.92 5.17
CA ILE A 355 36.86 46.47 4.77
C ILE A 355 36.95 47.96 5.11
N GLN A 356 35.89 48.74 4.84
CA GLN A 356 35.85 50.16 5.20
C GLN A 356 35.96 50.37 6.73
N MET A 357 35.26 49.56 7.51
CA MET A 357 35.33 49.62 8.98
C MET A 357 36.75 49.30 9.48
N GLN A 358 37.41 48.29 8.90
CA GLN A 358 38.77 47.92 9.26
C GLN A 358 39.78 49.02 8.91
N GLN A 359 39.65 49.68 7.75
CA GLN A 359 40.49 50.82 7.41
C GLN A 359 40.31 52.00 8.38
N MET A 360 39.07 52.27 8.81
CA MET A 360 38.81 53.31 9.81
C MET A 360 39.50 53.01 11.16
N GLN A 361 39.49 51.75 11.60
CA GLN A 361 40.19 51.34 12.82
C GLN A 361 41.71 51.50 12.69
N LEU A 362 42.29 51.13 11.54
CA LEU A 362 43.71 51.32 11.27
C LEU A 362 44.11 52.80 11.26
N TYR A 363 43.26 53.68 10.73
CA TYR A 363 43.51 55.13 10.70
C TYR A 363 43.52 55.75 12.11
N GLN A 364 42.68 55.27 13.05
CA GLN A 364 42.73 55.74 14.44
C GLN A 364 44.04 55.34 15.14
N LEU A 365 44.59 54.16 14.83
CA LEU A 365 45.85 53.68 15.41
C LEU A 365 47.09 54.45 14.90
N GLN A 366 46.99 55.12 13.75
CA GLN A 366 48.12 55.85 13.16
C GLN A 366 48.24 57.30 13.63
N GLN A 367 47.35 57.78 14.51
CA GLN A 367 47.51 59.11 15.08
C GLN A 367 48.71 59.13 16.04
N PRO A 368 49.70 60.02 15.83
CA PRO A 368 50.89 60.09 16.67
C PRO A 368 50.49 60.52 18.07
N MET A 369 50.53 59.57 19.01
CA MET A 369 50.43 59.82 20.44
C MET A 369 51.64 60.68 20.85
N MET A 370 51.43 61.98 21.06
CA MET A 370 52.44 62.86 21.62
C MET A 370 52.80 62.38 23.04
N TYR A 371 54.09 62.15 23.24
CA TYR A 371 54.76 61.69 24.44
C TYR A 371 54.27 62.37 25.74
N MET A 372 54.03 61.55 26.77
CA MET A 372 54.15 61.95 28.17
C MET A 372 54.97 60.89 28.91
N PRO A 373 56.08 61.25 29.59
CA PRO A 373 56.75 60.34 30.50
C PRO A 373 56.04 60.38 31.86
N TYR A 374 56.04 59.27 32.61
CA TYR A 374 56.45 59.21 34.01
C TYR A 374 56.07 57.86 34.65
N SER A 375 57.10 57.29 35.28
CA SER A 375 57.09 56.59 36.58
C SER A 375 56.46 55.19 36.70
N SER A 376 57.39 54.24 36.82
CA SER A 376 57.33 52.96 37.55
C SER A 376 56.47 52.98 38.83
N TYR A 377 55.60 51.98 39.02
CA TYR A 377 55.40 51.25 40.29
C TYR A 377 54.74 49.88 40.07
N THR A 378 55.20 48.94 40.89
CA THR A 378 54.80 47.55 41.15
C THR A 378 53.36 47.37 41.64
N ALA A 379 52.70 46.28 41.22
CA ALA A 379 52.06 45.27 42.08
C ALA A 379 50.93 44.52 41.34
N THR A 380 51.06 43.20 41.31
CA THR A 380 50.04 42.23 40.90
C THR A 380 48.82 42.23 41.82
N PRO A 381 47.61 41.97 41.27
CA PRO A 381 46.68 41.10 41.96
C PRO A 381 46.25 39.92 41.08
N THR A 382 46.39 38.74 41.66
CA THR A 382 45.86 37.46 41.19
C THR A 382 44.34 37.50 41.22
N VAL A 383 43.71 37.56 40.05
CA VAL A 383 42.25 37.39 39.91
C VAL A 383 42.00 35.96 39.42
N THR A 384 41.44 35.15 40.30
CA THR A 384 40.95 33.80 40.02
C THR A 384 39.73 33.84 39.11
N PRO A 385 39.66 33.03 38.04
CA PRO A 385 38.42 32.85 37.28
C PRO A 385 37.44 31.96 38.04
N VAL A 386 36.23 32.48 38.24
CA VAL A 386 35.06 31.73 38.74
C VAL A 386 34.62 30.75 37.66
N MET A 387 34.86 29.46 37.90
CA MET A 387 34.35 28.35 37.07
C MET A 387 32.87 28.11 37.40
N PRO A 388 32.01 27.88 36.39
CA PRO A 388 30.61 27.54 36.63
C PRO A 388 30.52 26.08 37.12
N TYR A 389 29.71 25.88 38.16
CA TYR A 389 29.34 24.61 38.80
C TYR A 389 29.42 23.38 37.88
N GLY A 390 30.53 22.66 38.00
CA GLY A 390 30.71 21.33 37.43
C GLY A 390 29.99 20.30 38.31
N TYR A 391 29.05 19.58 37.71
CA TYR A 391 28.69 18.24 38.18
C TYR A 391 29.99 17.47 38.36
N ALA A 392 30.17 16.81 39.51
CA ALA A 392 31.31 15.97 39.80
C ALA A 392 31.54 15.00 38.62
N ALA A 393 32.55 15.28 37.81
CA ALA A 393 32.97 14.42 36.72
C ALA A 393 33.57 13.17 37.37
N GLN A 394 32.72 12.16 37.59
CA GLN A 394 33.18 10.82 37.90
C GLN A 394 34.20 10.44 36.84
N ALA A 395 35.40 10.05 37.26
CA ALA A 395 36.48 9.74 36.34
C ALA A 395 36.00 8.66 35.35
N GLN A 396 35.85 9.05 34.08
CA GLN A 396 35.46 8.14 33.01
C GLN A 396 36.73 7.67 32.30
N SER A 397 36.89 6.36 32.17
CA SER A 397 37.98 5.76 31.40
C SER A 397 37.48 5.40 29.99
N ILE A 398 38.36 5.52 29.00
CA ILE A 398 38.04 5.12 27.62
C ILE A 398 37.77 3.61 27.59
N CYS A 399 36.65 3.20 26.98
CA CYS A 399 36.29 1.79 26.88
C CYS A 399 37.27 1.06 25.95
N HIS A 400 38.17 0.27 26.54
CA HIS A 400 39.18 -0.51 25.83
C HIS A 400 38.60 -1.50 24.82
N SER A 401 37.36 -1.95 25.05
CA SER A 401 36.69 -2.92 24.17
C SER A 401 36.16 -2.34 22.85
N CYS A 402 35.99 -1.02 22.75
CA CYS A 402 35.61 -0.33 21.52
C CYS A 402 36.55 0.84 21.17
N LYS A 403 37.66 1.00 21.91
CA LYS A 403 38.62 2.10 21.75
C LYS A 403 37.96 3.49 21.75
N GLY A 404 36.95 3.70 22.60
CA GLY A 404 36.24 4.98 22.69
C GLY A 404 35.13 5.21 21.65
N LEU A 405 34.96 4.34 20.67
CA LEU A 405 33.98 4.55 19.59
C LEU A 405 32.53 4.24 20.00
N GLY A 406 32.31 3.55 21.11
CA GLY A 406 30.97 3.16 21.56
C GLY A 406 30.39 1.93 20.84
N PHE A 407 30.88 1.55 19.65
CA PHE A 407 30.38 0.41 18.87
C PHE A 407 31.52 -0.50 18.35
N ARG A 408 31.20 -1.75 18.00
CA ARG A 408 32.14 -2.71 17.38
C ARG A 408 31.45 -3.79 16.54
N HIS A 409 32.19 -4.40 15.61
CA HIS A 409 31.73 -5.59 14.90
C HIS A 409 31.65 -6.82 15.81
N LYS A 410 30.71 -7.74 15.49
CA LYS A 410 30.67 -9.07 16.09
C LYS A 410 31.92 -9.82 15.62
N LYS A 411 32.66 -10.48 16.54
CA LYS A 411 33.94 -11.20 16.31
C LYS A 411 33.96 -12.20 15.12
N LYS A 412 32.82 -12.49 14.49
CA LYS A 412 32.69 -13.41 13.35
C LYS A 412 32.35 -12.74 12.01
N SER A 413 32.30 -11.40 11.95
CA SER A 413 32.15 -10.70 10.67
C SER A 413 33.51 -10.56 10.01
N SER A 414 33.78 -11.39 8.99
CA SER A 414 35.00 -11.34 8.18
C SER A 414 35.06 -10.13 7.22
N LYS A 415 34.02 -9.29 7.18
CA LYS A 415 34.00 -8.11 6.32
C LYS A 415 34.75 -6.94 6.99
N PRO A 416 35.77 -6.35 6.33
CA PRO A 416 36.45 -5.16 6.81
C PRO A 416 35.50 -3.96 6.84
N HIS A 417 35.78 -2.99 7.71
CA HIS A 417 34.99 -1.77 7.84
C HIS A 417 35.30 -0.85 6.64
N ASN A 418 34.33 -0.63 5.75
CA ASN A 418 34.49 0.23 4.57
C ASN A 418 34.06 1.69 4.82
N GLN A 419 33.98 2.11 6.08
CA GLN A 419 33.60 3.47 6.49
C GLN A 419 34.78 4.11 7.25
N PRO A 420 34.94 5.45 7.17
CA PRO A 420 36.02 6.17 7.84
C PRO A 420 35.99 5.98 9.36
N GLU A 421 37.15 6.15 10.00
CA GLU A 421 37.29 6.01 11.45
C GLU A 421 36.28 6.91 12.18
N GLY A 422 35.51 6.33 13.10
CA GLY A 422 34.48 7.04 13.87
C GLY A 422 33.05 6.93 13.33
N VAL A 423 32.83 6.38 12.13
CA VAL A 423 31.47 6.25 11.56
C VAL A 423 30.91 4.84 11.79
N ARG A 424 29.68 4.75 12.30
CA ARG A 424 28.98 3.47 12.54
C ARG A 424 28.44 2.90 11.22
N CYS A 425 28.85 1.69 10.83
CA CYS A 425 28.21 0.96 9.72
C CYS A 425 27.00 0.13 10.19
N GLU A 426 26.20 -0.40 9.26
CA GLU A 426 25.00 -1.20 9.56
C GLU A 426 25.28 -2.49 10.37
N ASN A 427 26.51 -3.01 10.31
CA ASN A 427 26.92 -4.21 11.03
C ASN A 427 27.52 -3.92 12.42
N CYS A 428 27.68 -2.64 12.79
CA CYS A 428 28.19 -2.24 14.09
C CYS A 428 27.08 -2.30 15.15
N ARG A 429 27.34 -3.08 16.22
CA ARG A 429 26.48 -3.09 17.41
C ARG A 429 27.13 -2.29 18.52
N ASP A 430 26.32 -1.74 19.41
CA ASP A 430 26.80 -1.04 20.59
C ASP A 430 27.68 -1.95 21.44
N CYS A 431 28.78 -1.39 21.93
CA CYS A 431 29.73 -2.11 22.74
C CYS A 431 29.06 -2.45 24.07
N LYS A 432 28.99 -3.76 24.37
CA LYS A 432 28.30 -4.26 25.57
C LYS A 432 28.84 -3.73 26.90
N ILE A 433 30.08 -3.24 26.92
CA ILE A 433 30.75 -2.78 28.14
C ILE A 433 30.45 -1.32 28.45
N CYS A 434 30.38 -0.45 27.44
CA CYS A 434 30.06 0.97 27.62
C CYS A 434 28.65 1.33 27.15
N HIS A 435 27.84 0.35 26.72
CA HIS A 435 26.47 0.57 26.23
C HIS A 435 26.34 1.67 25.15
N GLY A 436 27.33 1.80 24.25
CA GLY A 436 27.30 2.80 23.18
C GLY A 436 27.99 4.13 23.50
N THR A 437 28.37 4.41 24.76
CA THR A 437 28.90 5.74 25.14
C THR A 437 30.37 5.95 24.75
N GLY A 438 31.15 4.89 24.60
CA GLY A 438 32.60 4.96 24.41
C GLY A 438 33.40 5.04 25.72
N TYR A 439 32.73 5.24 26.86
CA TYR A 439 33.35 5.45 28.16
C TYR A 439 32.81 4.49 29.21
N THR A 440 33.66 4.07 30.14
CA THR A 440 33.28 3.29 31.33
C THR A 440 33.49 4.15 32.57
N SER A 441 32.48 4.26 33.42
CA SER A 441 32.63 4.82 34.77
C SER A 441 33.58 3.92 35.55
N LEU A 442 34.63 4.51 36.13
CA LEU A 442 35.52 3.80 37.07
C LEU A 442 34.78 3.38 38.34
#